data_AF-V5I3N6-F1
#
_entry.id   AF-V5I3N6-F1
#
_cell.length_a   1.000
_cell.length_b   1.000
_cell.length_c   1.000
_cell.angle_alpha   90.00
_cell.angle_beta   90.00
_cell.angle_gamma   90.00
#
_symmetry.space_group_name_H-M   'P 1'
#
loop_
_entity.id
_entity.type
_entity.pdbx_description
1 polymer ?
#
loop_
_entity_poly.entity_id
_entity_poly.type
_entity_poly.pdbx_seq_one_letter_code
_entity_poly.pdbx_strand_id
1 'polypeptide(L)'
;LYTGKFGKELLGMDTLHKMVWVKLMARMFEAMAGFFAHSSDIHLFLNVVNGALVLHPEDATILRLCMATYINAAHQFRNIFASNGYLLIMPTILQIYSNHQTNGLLCRTVEFICKQFYIMHRKPFILQMFGSVAPLLDLDVNSNFGDANKMQPKALFQLLQSLAQYIVDPLDILELVDAEKPLRALDFCYQMDPDTLTILDAVSLCVTVVSYASDSHRGHQMLTILEAVLPFYLHHLQSLTTRKETPGGPRTELQMIHSVSVCMKTLISNCEALTRNYTGPQKAIDLRGSSIKNASRGACSPPFEVEEDLPSRFVNETLYGAR
;
A
#
# COMPACT_ATOMS: atom_id res chain seq x y z
N LEU A 1 -6.64 -23.97 3.67
CA LEU A 1 -7.93 -24.19 2.99
C LEU A 1 -8.07 -25.62 2.42
N TYR A 2 -7.09 -26.14 1.67
CA TYR A 2 -7.25 -27.27 0.76
C TYR A 2 -6.74 -28.65 1.27
N THR A 3 -6.90 -28.97 2.56
CA THR A 3 -6.28 -30.17 3.18
C THR A 3 -7.14 -31.45 3.13
N GLY A 4 -8.32 -31.42 2.51
CA GLY A 4 -9.25 -32.56 2.42
C GLY A 4 -8.99 -33.52 1.25
N LYS A 5 -9.74 -34.63 1.19
CA LYS A 5 -9.64 -35.67 0.15
C LYS A 5 -9.76 -35.15 -1.29
N PHE A 6 -10.58 -34.11 -1.49
CA PHE A 6 -10.77 -33.42 -2.79
C PHE A 6 -10.10 -32.03 -2.81
N GLY A 7 -9.07 -31.82 -1.99
CA GLY A 7 -8.44 -30.52 -1.81
C GLY A 7 -7.76 -29.99 -3.07
N LYS A 8 -7.17 -30.88 -3.88
CA LYS A 8 -6.48 -30.51 -5.13
C LYS A 8 -7.47 -30.11 -6.22
N GLU A 9 -8.58 -30.83 -6.33
CA GLU A 9 -9.67 -30.59 -7.28
C GLU A 9 -10.38 -29.29 -6.93
N LEU A 10 -10.64 -29.05 -5.63
CA LEU A 10 -11.22 -27.81 -5.13
C LEU A 10 -10.28 -26.61 -5.34
N LEU A 11 -8.98 -26.77 -5.10
CA LEU A 11 -7.97 -25.75 -5.41
C LEU A 11 -7.98 -25.41 -6.90
N GLY A 12 -7.87 -26.41 -7.78
CA GLY A 12 -7.89 -26.20 -9.23
C GLY A 12 -9.17 -25.51 -9.72
N MET A 13 -10.33 -25.89 -9.17
CA MET A 13 -11.61 -25.24 -9.48
C MET A 13 -11.64 -23.77 -9.01
N ASP A 14 -11.16 -23.46 -7.81
CA ASP A 14 -11.12 -22.08 -7.31
C ASP A 14 -10.12 -21.21 -8.10
N THR A 15 -8.91 -21.72 -8.37
CA THR A 15 -7.91 -21.06 -9.23
C THR A 15 -8.47 -20.74 -10.62
N LEU A 16 -9.09 -21.72 -11.30
CA LEU A 16 -9.75 -21.51 -12.60
C LEU A 16 -10.88 -20.47 -12.52
N HIS A 17 -11.70 -20.53 -11.46
CA HIS A 17 -12.76 -19.57 -11.21
C HIS A 17 -12.20 -18.15 -11.07
N LYS A 18 -11.17 -17.92 -10.22
CA LYS A 18 -10.52 -16.60 -10.10
C LYS A 18 -9.90 -16.13 -11.42
N MET A 19 -9.25 -17.01 -12.18
CA MET A 19 -8.70 -16.66 -13.50
C MET A 19 -9.78 -16.17 -14.48
N VAL A 20 -10.97 -16.79 -14.49
CA VAL A 20 -12.09 -16.33 -15.33
C VAL A 20 -12.61 -14.97 -14.87
N TRP A 21 -12.74 -14.75 -13.56
CA TRP A 21 -13.15 -13.44 -13.02
C TRP A 21 -12.14 -12.32 -13.32
N VAL A 22 -10.84 -12.56 -13.18
CA VAL A 22 -9.80 -11.56 -13.53
C VAL A 22 -9.84 -11.23 -15.02
N LYS A 23 -9.98 -12.24 -15.89
CA LYS A 23 -10.14 -12.03 -17.34
C LYS A 23 -11.41 -11.26 -17.69
N LEU A 24 -12.52 -11.50 -16.98
CA LEU A 24 -13.76 -10.73 -17.13
C LEU A 24 -13.54 -9.26 -16.74
N MET A 25 -12.91 -8.99 -15.59
CA MET A 25 -12.60 -7.62 -15.15
C MET A 25 -11.69 -6.89 -16.15
N ALA A 26 -10.65 -7.56 -16.69
CA ALA A 26 -9.79 -6.99 -17.72
C ALA A 26 -10.59 -6.53 -18.95
N ARG A 27 -11.48 -7.39 -19.49
CA ARG A 27 -12.36 -7.02 -20.61
C ARG A 27 -13.37 -5.93 -20.27
N MET A 28 -13.84 -5.88 -19.02
CA MET A 28 -14.71 -4.79 -18.56
C MET A 28 -13.96 -3.45 -18.49
N PHE A 29 -12.70 -3.44 -18.07
CA PHE A 29 -11.87 -2.22 -18.08
C PHE A 29 -11.56 -1.73 -19.50
N GLU A 30 -11.23 -2.62 -20.43
CA GLU A 30 -11.04 -2.30 -21.85
C GLU A 30 -12.29 -1.67 -22.48
N ALA A 31 -13.47 -2.26 -22.21
CA ALA A 31 -14.74 -1.79 -22.75
C ALA A 31 -15.28 -0.50 -22.11
N MET A 32 -14.76 -0.11 -20.95
CA MET A 32 -15.24 1.03 -20.18
C MET A 32 -14.48 2.30 -20.57
N ALA A 33 -15.20 3.32 -21.05
CA ALA A 33 -14.60 4.58 -21.46
C ALA A 33 -13.94 5.30 -20.26
N GLY A 34 -12.62 5.51 -20.33
CA GLY A 34 -11.80 6.02 -19.22
C GLY A 34 -12.17 7.39 -18.64
N PHE A 35 -13.08 8.14 -19.29
CA PHE A 35 -13.60 9.42 -18.80
C PHE A 35 -14.96 9.33 -18.07
N PHE A 36 -15.70 8.22 -18.22
CA PHE A 36 -17.06 8.06 -17.67
C PHE A 36 -17.14 7.25 -16.38
N ALA A 37 -16.06 6.54 -16.03
CA ALA A 37 -16.02 5.71 -14.84
C ALA A 37 -15.83 6.59 -13.58
N HIS A 38 -16.73 6.48 -12.60
CA HIS A 38 -16.50 7.09 -11.29
C HIS A 38 -15.52 6.24 -10.47
N SER A 39 -14.73 6.88 -9.61
CA SER A 39 -13.75 6.18 -8.75
C SER A 39 -14.40 5.11 -7.86
N SER A 40 -15.66 5.28 -7.47
CA SER A 40 -16.47 4.30 -6.74
C SER A 40 -16.67 3.00 -7.51
N ASP A 41 -16.91 3.12 -8.81
CA ASP A 41 -17.35 2.02 -9.66
C ASP A 41 -16.15 1.15 -10.02
N ILE A 42 -15.02 1.80 -10.34
CA ILE A 42 -13.73 1.12 -10.55
C ILE A 42 -13.28 0.35 -9.30
N HIS A 43 -13.48 0.91 -8.11
CA HIS A 43 -13.09 0.25 -6.86
C HIS A 43 -13.80 -1.11 -6.68
N LEU A 44 -15.08 -1.23 -7.07
CA LEU A 44 -15.82 -2.49 -7.03
C LEU A 44 -15.16 -3.56 -7.92
N PHE A 45 -14.79 -3.20 -9.16
CA PHE A 45 -14.14 -4.11 -10.10
C PHE A 45 -12.70 -4.46 -9.70
N LEU A 46 -11.92 -3.47 -9.21
CA LEU A 46 -10.57 -3.71 -8.68
C LEU A 46 -10.58 -4.66 -7.49
N ASN A 47 -11.61 -4.62 -6.65
CA ASN A 47 -11.73 -5.55 -5.51
C ASN A 47 -11.89 -7.02 -5.92
N VAL A 48 -12.42 -7.31 -7.11
CA VAL A 48 -12.44 -8.68 -7.66
C VAL A 48 -11.02 -9.14 -7.99
N VAL A 49 -10.18 -8.26 -8.55
CA VAL A 49 -8.76 -8.54 -8.86
C VAL A 49 -7.92 -8.63 -7.58
N ASN A 50 -8.13 -7.72 -6.62
CA ASN A 50 -7.52 -7.77 -5.28
C ASN A 50 -7.84 -9.12 -4.61
N GLY A 51 -9.11 -9.53 -4.59
CA GLY A 51 -9.54 -10.80 -3.98
C GLY A 51 -8.95 -12.04 -4.66
N ALA A 52 -8.79 -12.03 -5.99
CA ALA A 52 -8.10 -13.10 -6.72
C ALA A 52 -6.61 -13.18 -6.33
N LEU A 53 -5.93 -12.04 -6.26
CA LEU A 53 -4.52 -11.95 -5.88
C LEU A 53 -4.27 -12.35 -4.43
N VAL A 54 -5.14 -11.98 -3.48
CA VAL A 54 -5.04 -12.38 -2.06
C VAL A 54 -5.22 -13.89 -1.86
N LEU A 55 -6.09 -14.52 -2.65
CA LEU A 55 -6.38 -15.95 -2.50
C LEU A 55 -5.33 -16.86 -3.15
N HIS A 56 -4.71 -16.42 -4.25
CA HIS A 56 -3.71 -17.20 -4.99
C HIS A 56 -2.46 -16.35 -5.37
N PRO A 57 -1.76 -15.74 -4.40
CA PRO A 57 -0.63 -14.85 -4.68
C PRO A 57 0.58 -15.61 -5.25
N GLU A 58 0.70 -16.90 -4.95
CA GLU A 58 1.80 -17.77 -5.38
C GLU A 58 1.56 -18.44 -6.75
N ASP A 59 0.34 -18.38 -7.29
CA ASP A 59 0.06 -18.90 -8.63
C ASP A 59 0.57 -17.88 -9.67
N ALA A 60 1.61 -18.28 -10.42
CA ALA A 60 2.26 -17.41 -11.40
C ALA A 60 1.30 -16.92 -12.52
N THR A 61 0.23 -17.66 -12.83
CA THR A 61 -0.73 -17.28 -13.87
C THR A 61 -1.70 -16.23 -13.36
N ILE A 62 -2.25 -16.41 -12.15
CA ILE A 62 -3.08 -15.41 -11.49
C ILE A 62 -2.26 -14.15 -11.20
N LEU A 63 -1.03 -14.30 -10.70
CA LEU A 63 -0.12 -13.19 -10.47
C LEU A 63 0.13 -12.40 -11.77
N ARG A 64 0.50 -13.07 -12.88
CA ARG A 64 0.66 -12.43 -14.20
C ARG A 64 -0.61 -11.70 -14.67
N LEU A 65 -1.77 -12.35 -14.57
CA LEU A 65 -3.06 -11.79 -15.02
C LEU A 65 -3.50 -10.58 -14.18
N CYS A 66 -3.44 -10.67 -12.85
CA CYS A 66 -3.81 -9.57 -11.96
C CYS A 66 -2.90 -8.36 -12.19
N MET A 67 -1.59 -8.59 -12.29
CA MET A 67 -0.61 -7.51 -12.46
C MET A 67 -0.73 -6.81 -13.83
N ALA A 68 -0.95 -7.56 -14.92
CA ALA A 68 -1.28 -6.96 -16.22
C ALA A 68 -2.59 -6.16 -16.17
N THR A 69 -3.60 -6.70 -15.49
CA THR A 69 -4.92 -6.04 -15.33
C THR A 69 -4.79 -4.71 -14.58
N TYR A 70 -3.95 -4.63 -13.54
CA TYR A 70 -3.69 -3.36 -12.86
C TYR A 70 -2.94 -2.34 -13.72
N ILE A 71 -1.97 -2.76 -14.54
CA ILE A 71 -1.30 -1.84 -15.48
C ILE A 71 -2.31 -1.32 -16.51
N ASN A 72 -3.13 -2.19 -17.10
CA ASN A 72 -4.16 -1.79 -18.06
C ASN A 72 -5.17 -0.83 -17.43
N ALA A 73 -5.62 -1.10 -16.20
CA ALA A 73 -6.50 -0.19 -15.45
C ALA A 73 -5.82 1.16 -15.17
N ALA A 74 -4.55 1.17 -14.75
CA ALA A 74 -3.79 2.40 -14.51
C ALA A 74 -3.59 3.23 -15.79
N HIS A 75 -3.40 2.57 -16.94
CA HIS A 75 -3.29 3.21 -18.25
C HIS A 75 -4.62 3.80 -18.72
N GLN A 76 -5.68 2.97 -18.75
CA GLN A 76 -7.02 3.33 -19.21
C GLN A 76 -7.65 4.44 -18.35
N PHE A 77 -7.53 4.33 -17.03
CA PHE A 77 -8.13 5.26 -16.06
C PHE A 77 -7.09 6.24 -15.50
N ARG A 78 -6.15 6.70 -16.34
CA ARG A 78 -5.00 7.54 -15.95
C ARG A 78 -5.34 8.73 -15.05
N ASN A 79 -6.48 9.40 -15.23
CA ASN A 79 -6.89 10.54 -14.41
C ASN A 79 -7.25 10.13 -12.96
N ILE A 80 -7.82 8.94 -12.80
CA ILE A 80 -8.18 8.36 -11.50
C ILE A 80 -6.91 7.84 -10.82
N PHE A 81 -6.03 7.16 -11.56
CA PHE A 81 -4.73 6.70 -11.04
C PHE A 81 -3.72 7.83 -10.79
N ALA A 82 -3.84 8.98 -11.46
CA ALA A 82 -3.05 10.18 -11.13
C ALA A 82 -3.46 10.82 -9.79
N SER A 83 -4.66 10.54 -9.28
CA SER A 83 -5.21 11.16 -8.06
C SER A 83 -5.35 10.21 -6.88
N ASN A 84 -6.12 9.12 -7.02
CA ASN A 84 -6.45 8.21 -5.91
C ASN A 84 -6.48 6.70 -6.28
N GLY A 85 -6.37 6.33 -7.56
CA GLY A 85 -6.54 4.95 -8.02
C GLY A 85 -5.54 3.96 -7.40
N TYR A 86 -4.32 4.40 -7.08
CA TYR A 86 -3.33 3.53 -6.41
C TYR A 86 -3.69 3.20 -4.97
N LEU A 87 -4.50 4.04 -4.30
CA LEU A 87 -5.01 3.75 -2.95
C LEU A 87 -5.89 2.49 -2.92
N LEU A 88 -6.43 2.08 -4.08
CA LEU A 88 -7.36 0.96 -4.23
C LEU A 88 -6.65 -0.40 -4.44
N ILE A 89 -5.35 -0.40 -4.76
CA ILE A 89 -4.59 -1.62 -5.12
C ILE A 89 -3.29 -1.79 -4.33
N MET A 90 -2.61 -0.70 -3.96
CA MET A 90 -1.30 -0.76 -3.30
C MET A 90 -1.34 -1.38 -1.90
N PRO A 91 -2.38 -1.17 -1.05
CA PRO A 91 -2.55 -1.92 0.20
C PRO A 91 -2.44 -3.43 0.01
N THR A 92 -3.20 -3.97 -0.94
CA THR A 92 -3.26 -5.42 -1.23
C THR A 92 -1.94 -5.94 -1.77
N ILE A 93 -1.38 -5.29 -2.79
CA ILE A 93 -0.14 -5.71 -3.45
C ILE A 93 1.02 -5.75 -2.45
N LEU A 94 1.12 -4.76 -1.57
CA LEU A 94 2.26 -4.60 -0.66
C LEU A 94 2.14 -5.39 0.65
N GLN A 95 0.92 -5.62 1.14
CA GLN A 95 0.68 -6.59 2.20
C GLN A 95 1.10 -8.00 1.74
N ILE A 96 0.70 -8.40 0.53
CA ILE A 96 1.10 -9.69 -0.07
C ILE A 96 2.63 -9.76 -0.24
N TYR A 97 3.26 -8.70 -0.76
CA TYR A 97 4.73 -8.63 -0.87
C TYR A 97 5.44 -8.79 0.48
N SER A 98 4.97 -8.10 1.53
CA SER A 98 5.53 -8.20 2.88
C SER A 98 5.38 -9.60 3.49
N ASN A 99 4.25 -10.26 3.25
CA ASN A 99 3.96 -11.57 3.83
C ASN A 99 4.68 -12.73 3.11
N HIS A 100 5.08 -12.54 1.84
CA HIS A 100 5.67 -13.60 1.00
C HIS A 100 7.12 -13.31 0.59
N GLN A 101 7.91 -12.65 1.45
CA GLN A 101 9.32 -12.29 1.21
C GLN A 101 10.26 -13.47 0.88
N THR A 102 9.85 -14.71 1.14
CA THR A 102 10.58 -15.93 0.75
C THR A 102 10.36 -16.31 -0.72
N ASN A 103 9.27 -15.84 -1.35
CA ASN A 103 8.93 -16.16 -2.74
C ASN A 103 9.57 -15.14 -3.69
N GLY A 104 10.81 -15.42 -4.09
CA GLY A 104 11.59 -14.54 -4.98
C GLY A 104 11.03 -14.34 -6.40
N LEU A 105 9.99 -15.08 -6.82
CA LEU A 105 9.25 -14.78 -8.06
C LEU A 105 8.21 -13.69 -7.80
N LEU A 106 7.41 -13.85 -6.75
CA LEU A 106 6.41 -12.88 -6.30
C LEU A 106 7.07 -11.54 -5.98
N CYS A 107 8.17 -11.53 -5.23
CA CYS A 107 8.87 -10.29 -4.87
C CYS A 107 9.32 -9.50 -6.11
N ARG A 108 10.06 -10.14 -7.02
CA ARG A 108 10.50 -9.51 -8.28
C ARG A 108 9.34 -9.07 -9.16
N THR A 109 8.21 -9.78 -9.13
CA THR A 109 7.00 -9.37 -9.84
C THR A 109 6.42 -8.08 -9.26
N VAL A 110 6.24 -7.99 -7.93
CA VAL A 110 5.71 -6.78 -7.31
C VAL A 110 6.66 -5.59 -7.52
N GLU A 111 7.96 -5.80 -7.37
CA GLU A 111 9.00 -4.79 -7.63
C GLU A 111 8.94 -4.28 -9.08
N PHE A 112 8.84 -5.18 -10.05
CA PHE A 112 8.66 -4.85 -11.47
C PHE A 112 7.39 -4.02 -11.71
N ILE A 113 6.27 -4.38 -11.08
CA ILE A 113 4.99 -3.69 -11.27
C ILE A 113 4.97 -2.30 -10.62
N CYS A 114 5.53 -2.16 -9.42
CA CYS A 114 5.73 -0.84 -8.82
C CYS A 114 6.65 0.05 -9.67
N LYS A 115 7.65 -0.53 -10.34
CA LYS A 115 8.49 0.17 -11.32
C LYS A 115 7.68 0.62 -12.54
N GLN A 116 6.79 -0.21 -13.10
CA GLN A 116 5.90 0.20 -14.20
C GLN A 116 4.92 1.31 -13.79
N PHE A 117 4.34 1.24 -12.60
CA PHE A 117 3.49 2.30 -12.05
C PHE A 117 4.24 3.63 -11.86
N TYR A 118 5.48 3.57 -11.37
CA TYR A 118 6.35 4.75 -11.29
C TYR A 118 6.69 5.32 -12.66
N ILE A 119 6.92 4.47 -13.67
CA ILE A 119 7.17 4.91 -15.04
C ILE A 119 5.96 5.67 -15.61
N MET A 120 4.74 5.17 -15.40
CA MET A 120 3.50 5.80 -15.90
C MET A 120 3.10 7.08 -15.17
N HIS A 121 3.26 7.13 -13.84
CA HIS A 121 2.67 8.20 -12.99
C HIS A 121 3.65 8.92 -12.05
N ARG A 122 4.96 8.65 -12.10
CA ARG A 122 6.03 9.33 -11.33
C ARG A 122 5.71 9.57 -9.84
N LYS A 123 5.94 10.80 -9.37
CA LYS A 123 5.77 11.28 -7.99
C LYS A 123 4.32 11.07 -7.48
N PRO A 124 3.25 11.35 -8.25
CA PRO A 124 1.88 10.99 -7.89
C PRO A 124 1.68 9.52 -7.46
N PHE A 125 2.32 8.55 -8.14
CA PHE A 125 2.25 7.13 -7.73
C PHE A 125 2.90 6.93 -6.35
N ILE A 126 4.11 7.47 -6.13
CA ILE A 126 4.83 7.33 -4.86
C ILE A 126 4.06 7.95 -3.70
N LEU A 127 3.49 9.14 -3.89
CA LEU A 127 2.70 9.82 -2.86
C LEU A 127 1.41 9.05 -2.51
N GLN A 128 0.73 8.45 -3.49
CA GLN A 128 -0.42 7.58 -3.23
C GLN A 128 0.00 6.26 -2.55
N MET A 129 1.07 5.62 -3.03
CA MET A 129 1.62 4.41 -2.41
C MET A 129 1.93 4.65 -0.93
N PHE A 130 2.74 5.67 -0.61
CA PHE A 130 3.04 6.09 0.76
C PHE A 130 1.79 6.42 1.57
N GLY A 131 0.86 7.18 1.00
CA GLY A 131 -0.40 7.53 1.65
C GLY A 131 -1.38 6.37 1.86
N SER A 132 -1.16 5.22 1.19
CA SER A 132 -1.93 3.98 1.37
C SER A 132 -1.24 2.99 2.32
N VAL A 133 0.09 3.05 2.41
CA VAL A 133 0.93 2.13 3.17
C VAL A 133 1.17 2.59 4.61
N ALA A 134 1.24 3.90 4.85
CA ALA A 134 1.45 4.47 6.19
C ALA A 134 0.58 3.83 7.30
N PRO A 135 -0.75 3.66 7.15
CA PRO A 135 -1.58 3.03 8.19
C PRO A 135 -1.38 1.50 8.35
N LEU A 136 -0.63 0.86 7.45
CA LEU A 136 -0.38 -0.59 7.46
C LEU A 136 0.99 -0.96 8.03
N LEU A 137 1.89 0.00 8.25
CA LEU A 137 3.26 -0.30 8.66
C LEU A 137 3.34 -0.80 10.10
N ASP A 138 4.02 -1.94 10.30
CA ASP A 138 4.29 -2.47 11.63
C ASP A 138 5.52 -1.79 12.24
N LEU A 139 5.27 -0.73 13.02
CA LEU A 139 6.29 -0.04 13.81
C LEU A 139 6.43 -0.62 15.23
N ASP A 140 5.60 -1.60 15.60
CA ASP A 140 5.61 -2.21 16.94
C ASP A 140 6.80 -3.17 17.11
N VAL A 141 7.96 -2.64 17.47
CA VAL A 141 9.21 -3.42 17.69
C VAL A 141 9.07 -4.51 18.77
N ASN A 142 7.99 -4.48 19.57
CA ASN A 142 7.72 -5.40 20.68
C ASN A 142 6.79 -6.58 20.31
N SER A 143 6.29 -6.67 19.07
CA SER A 143 5.42 -7.78 18.64
C SER A 143 6.24 -9.05 18.35
N ASN A 144 6.12 -10.07 19.22
CA ASN A 144 6.81 -11.36 19.03
C ASN A 144 6.31 -12.17 17.83
N PHE A 145 5.15 -11.81 17.28
CA PHE A 145 4.56 -12.37 16.06
C PHE A 145 4.08 -11.21 15.19
N GLY A 146 4.46 -11.20 13.91
CA GLY A 146 4.00 -10.18 12.97
C GLY A 146 2.51 -10.33 12.66
N ASP A 147 1.79 -9.22 12.63
CA ASP A 147 0.40 -9.20 12.17
C ASP A 147 0.35 -9.35 10.64
N ALA A 148 -0.31 -10.40 10.15
CA ALA A 148 -0.47 -10.66 8.72
C ALA A 148 -1.25 -9.56 7.98
N ASN A 149 -1.98 -8.69 8.70
CA ASN A 149 -2.66 -7.54 8.12
C ASN A 149 -1.73 -6.32 7.96
N LYS A 150 -0.60 -6.28 8.69
CA LYS A 150 0.39 -5.21 8.62
C LYS A 150 1.49 -5.50 7.60
N MET A 151 2.35 -4.52 7.39
CA MET A 151 3.47 -4.53 6.47
C MET A 151 4.78 -4.23 7.21
N GLN A 152 5.81 -5.04 6.96
CA GLN A 152 7.12 -4.83 7.57
C GLN A 152 7.84 -3.62 6.92
N PRO A 153 8.35 -2.65 7.70
CA PRO A 153 9.16 -1.53 7.19
C PRO A 153 10.33 -1.96 6.31
N LYS A 154 10.95 -3.10 6.63
CA LYS A 154 12.03 -3.69 5.84
C LYS A 154 11.61 -4.02 4.40
N ALA A 155 10.40 -4.55 4.21
CA ALA A 155 9.88 -4.86 2.88
C ALA A 155 9.66 -3.56 2.07
N LEU A 156 9.06 -2.53 2.68
CA LEU A 156 8.92 -1.22 2.03
C LEU A 156 10.28 -0.64 1.63
N PHE A 157 11.30 -0.76 2.48
CA PHE A 157 12.66 -0.32 2.14
C PHE A 157 13.25 -1.08 0.96
N GLN A 158 13.14 -2.42 0.93
CA GLN A 158 13.61 -3.26 -0.18
C GLN A 158 12.92 -2.90 -1.51
N LEU A 159 11.61 -2.63 -1.48
CA LEU A 159 10.87 -2.15 -2.65
C LEU A 159 11.36 -0.79 -3.13
N LEU A 160 11.62 0.16 -2.22
CA LEU A 160 12.16 1.46 -2.60
C LEU A 160 13.58 1.35 -3.20
N GLN A 161 14.38 0.37 -2.79
CA GLN A 161 15.68 0.10 -3.39
C GLN A 161 15.58 -0.46 -4.82
N SER A 162 14.54 -1.25 -5.14
CA SER A 162 14.36 -1.81 -6.48
C SER A 162 13.88 -0.75 -7.50
N LEU A 163 13.14 0.27 -7.07
CA LEU A 163 12.73 1.39 -7.94
C LEU A 163 13.90 2.20 -8.53
N ALA A 164 15.07 2.18 -7.88
CA ALA A 164 16.30 2.79 -8.40
C ALA A 164 16.95 1.95 -9.52
N GLN A 165 16.57 0.67 -9.65
CA GLN A 165 17.24 -0.31 -10.51
C GLN A 165 16.45 -0.57 -11.80
N TYR A 166 17.08 -1.26 -12.74
CA TYR A 166 16.40 -1.89 -13.86
C TYR A 166 15.90 -3.28 -13.42
N ILE A 167 14.65 -3.60 -13.75
CA ILE A 167 14.00 -4.86 -13.37
C ILE A 167 13.50 -5.53 -14.65
N VAL A 168 13.94 -6.77 -14.87
CA VAL A 168 13.44 -7.62 -15.97
C VAL A 168 12.02 -8.08 -15.64
N ASP A 169 11.12 -8.06 -16.63
CA ASP A 169 9.77 -8.62 -16.49
C ASP A 169 9.87 -10.13 -16.21
N PRO A 170 9.49 -10.61 -15.01
CA PRO A 170 9.75 -12.00 -14.62
C PRO A 170 8.69 -12.98 -15.13
N LEU A 171 7.59 -12.49 -15.70
CA LEU A 171 6.42 -13.28 -16.10
C LEU A 171 5.85 -12.83 -17.46
N ASP A 172 6.61 -12.07 -18.26
CA ASP A 172 6.15 -11.46 -19.52
C ASP A 172 4.80 -10.72 -19.35
N ILE A 173 4.65 -9.98 -18.25
CA ILE A 173 3.42 -9.29 -17.88
C ILE A 173 3.07 -8.21 -18.92
N LEU A 174 4.08 -7.51 -19.46
CA LEU A 174 3.91 -6.50 -20.50
C LEU A 174 3.36 -7.06 -21.83
N GLU A 175 3.44 -8.37 -22.09
CA GLU A 175 2.78 -9.00 -23.25
C GLU A 175 1.25 -8.84 -23.17
N LEU A 176 0.70 -8.88 -21.95
CA LEU A 176 -0.74 -8.78 -21.68
C LEU A 176 -1.21 -7.32 -21.47
N VAL A 177 -0.31 -6.35 -21.61
CA VAL A 177 -0.61 -4.92 -21.42
C VAL A 177 -0.99 -4.28 -22.75
N ASP A 178 -2.14 -3.63 -22.83
CA ASP A 178 -2.60 -2.95 -24.06
C ASP A 178 -2.16 -1.48 -24.09
N ALA A 179 -0.86 -1.28 -24.29
CA ALA A 179 -0.22 0.02 -24.45
C ALA A 179 1.04 -0.09 -25.35
N GLU A 180 1.58 1.05 -25.80
CA GLU A 180 2.90 1.12 -26.46
C GLU A 180 4.02 0.73 -25.48
N LYS A 181 5.00 -0.07 -25.93
CA LYS A 181 6.16 -0.48 -25.13
C LYS A 181 7.45 0.17 -25.67
N PRO A 182 8.42 0.54 -24.83
CA PRO A 182 8.35 0.55 -23.36
C PRO A 182 7.30 1.55 -22.86
N LEU A 183 6.70 1.27 -21.70
CA LEU A 183 5.77 2.19 -21.05
C LEU A 183 6.48 3.53 -20.78
N ARG A 184 5.73 4.62 -20.78
CA ARG A 184 6.23 6.00 -20.57
C ARG A 184 5.28 6.76 -19.65
N ALA A 185 5.73 7.91 -19.15
CA ALA A 185 4.90 8.83 -18.38
C ALA A 185 3.65 9.24 -19.19
N LEU A 186 2.47 9.12 -18.57
CA LEU A 186 1.17 9.35 -19.24
C LEU A 186 0.77 10.83 -19.30
N ASP A 187 1.45 11.68 -18.53
CA ASP A 187 1.27 13.13 -18.45
C ASP A 187 2.57 13.81 -18.93
N PHE A 188 2.40 14.83 -19.78
CA PHE A 188 3.48 15.56 -20.43
C PHE A 188 4.42 16.27 -19.43
N CYS A 189 3.91 16.63 -18.24
CA CYS A 189 4.70 17.27 -17.18
C CYS A 189 5.88 16.42 -16.70
N TYR A 190 5.86 15.10 -16.97
CA TYR A 190 6.76 14.10 -16.42
C TYR A 190 7.70 13.45 -17.46
N GLN A 191 7.67 13.90 -18.71
CA GLN A 191 8.50 13.33 -19.79
C GLN A 191 10.01 13.49 -19.56
N MET A 192 10.41 14.53 -18.82
CA MET A 192 11.82 14.81 -18.47
C MET A 192 12.22 14.31 -17.07
N ASP A 193 11.25 13.85 -16.26
CA ASP A 193 11.54 13.22 -14.97
C ASP A 193 12.19 11.84 -15.22
N PRO A 194 13.18 11.41 -14.41
CA PRO A 194 13.85 10.13 -14.61
C PRO A 194 12.93 8.93 -14.33
N ASP A 195 13.21 7.79 -14.98
CA ASP A 195 12.50 6.52 -14.74
C ASP A 195 12.91 5.82 -13.43
N THR A 196 13.87 6.37 -12.70
CA THR A 196 14.42 5.84 -11.43
C THR A 196 14.09 6.75 -10.26
N LEU A 197 13.60 6.17 -9.16
CA LEU A 197 13.46 6.85 -7.87
C LEU A 197 14.57 6.38 -6.93
N THR A 198 15.35 7.30 -6.35
CA THR A 198 16.28 6.97 -5.26
C THR A 198 15.61 7.05 -3.89
N ILE A 199 16.21 6.43 -2.87
CA ILE A 199 15.74 6.58 -1.48
C ILE A 199 15.77 8.04 -1.03
N LEU A 200 16.73 8.83 -1.51
CA LEU A 200 16.82 10.26 -1.18
C LEU A 200 15.69 11.07 -1.82
N ASP A 201 15.25 10.73 -3.04
CA ASP A 201 14.08 11.34 -3.67
C ASP A 201 12.80 11.03 -2.89
N ALA A 202 12.65 9.77 -2.45
CA ALA A 202 11.54 9.35 -1.59
C ALA A 202 11.50 10.12 -0.25
N VAL A 203 12.65 10.24 0.43
CA VAL A 203 12.78 11.04 1.66
C VAL A 203 12.46 12.51 1.39
N SER A 204 12.96 13.07 0.30
CA SER A 204 12.71 14.47 -0.07
C SER A 204 11.23 14.73 -0.37
N LEU A 205 10.54 13.82 -1.07
CA LEU A 205 9.10 13.91 -1.33
C LEU A 205 8.29 13.93 -0.03
N CYS A 206 8.60 13.04 0.92
CA CYS A 206 7.97 13.05 2.25
C CYS A 206 8.23 14.38 2.97
N VAL A 207 9.48 14.85 3.01
CA VAL A 207 9.86 16.14 3.62
C VAL A 207 9.12 17.31 2.99
N THR A 208 8.96 17.36 1.66
CA THR A 208 8.22 18.43 0.96
C THR A 208 6.75 18.45 1.37
N VAL A 209 6.08 17.29 1.43
CA VAL A 209 4.66 17.20 1.85
C VAL A 209 4.49 17.63 3.30
N VAL A 210 5.36 17.16 4.21
CA VAL A 210 5.32 17.56 5.62
C VAL A 210 5.60 19.05 5.78
N SER A 211 6.58 19.60 5.06
CA SER A 211 6.93 21.03 5.14
C SER A 211 5.82 21.94 4.58
N TYR A 212 4.99 21.44 3.66
CA TYR A 212 3.85 22.18 3.10
C TYR A 212 2.64 22.21 4.05
N ALA A 213 2.31 21.08 4.69
CA ALA A 213 1.15 20.96 5.57
C ALA A 213 1.39 19.91 6.67
N SER A 214 2.21 20.29 7.66
CA SER A 214 2.71 19.38 8.71
C SER A 214 1.62 18.85 9.65
N ASP A 215 0.55 19.62 9.85
CA ASP A 215 -0.64 19.27 10.64
C ASP A 215 -1.64 18.39 9.88
N SER A 216 -1.53 18.29 8.56
CA SER A 216 -2.46 17.51 7.73
C SER A 216 -2.32 15.99 7.97
N HIS A 217 -3.39 15.24 7.72
CA HIS A 217 -3.35 13.77 7.77
C HIS A 217 -2.29 13.18 6.79
N ARG A 218 -2.10 13.81 5.62
CA ARG A 218 -1.04 13.41 4.68
C ARG A 218 0.36 13.69 5.24
N GLY A 219 0.57 14.80 5.95
CA GLY A 219 1.82 15.10 6.67
C GLY A 219 2.16 14.01 7.68
N HIS A 220 1.20 13.63 8.53
CA HIS A 220 1.36 12.54 9.50
C HIS A 220 1.71 11.20 8.83
N GLN A 221 1.02 10.85 7.73
CA GLN A 221 1.36 9.66 6.95
C GLN A 221 2.81 9.68 6.43
N MET A 222 3.27 10.81 5.89
CA MET A 222 4.65 10.93 5.39
C MET A 222 5.68 10.87 6.52
N LEU A 223 5.36 11.35 7.73
CA LEU A 223 6.20 11.16 8.92
C LEU A 223 6.33 9.68 9.29
N THR A 224 5.23 8.92 9.27
CA THR A 224 5.24 7.45 9.48
C THR A 224 6.14 6.75 8.45
N ILE A 225 6.10 7.15 7.18
CA ILE A 225 7.00 6.60 6.14
C ILE A 225 8.46 6.94 6.44
N LEU A 226 8.77 8.18 6.85
CA LEU A 226 10.14 8.58 7.19
C LEU A 226 10.68 7.81 8.40
N GLU A 227 9.87 7.64 9.45
CA GLU A 227 10.19 6.82 10.63
C GLU A 227 10.48 5.37 10.24
N ALA A 228 9.67 4.80 9.35
CA ALA A 228 9.85 3.44 8.86
C ALA A 228 11.10 3.25 7.97
N VAL A 229 11.44 4.22 7.12
CA VAL A 229 12.46 4.07 6.06
C VAL A 229 13.85 4.53 6.48
N LEU A 230 13.97 5.63 7.25
CA LEU A 230 15.27 6.23 7.59
C LEU A 230 16.22 5.29 8.35
N PRO A 231 15.78 4.49 9.34
CA PRO A 231 16.69 3.59 10.07
C PRO A 231 17.32 2.54 9.15
N PHE A 232 16.52 1.93 8.26
CA PHE A 232 17.02 0.95 7.28
C PHE A 232 17.95 1.59 6.26
N TYR A 233 17.66 2.83 5.82
CA TYR A 233 18.53 3.53 4.88
C TYR A 233 19.90 3.86 5.49
N LEU A 234 19.95 4.40 6.70
CA LEU A 234 21.22 4.70 7.39
C LEU A 234 22.02 3.42 7.68
N HIS A 235 21.37 2.36 8.16
CA HIS A 235 22.01 1.06 8.36
C HIS A 235 22.52 0.44 7.04
N HIS A 236 21.79 0.62 5.93
CA HIS A 236 22.21 0.15 4.62
C HIS A 236 23.47 0.87 4.12
N LEU A 237 23.53 2.21 4.25
CA LEU A 237 24.74 2.99 3.91
C LEU A 237 25.96 2.53 4.72
N GLN A 238 25.79 2.38 6.05
CA GLN A 238 26.83 1.87 6.95
C GLN A 238 27.28 0.45 6.55
N SER A 239 26.34 -0.43 6.21
CA SER A 239 26.62 -1.81 5.80
C SER A 239 27.43 -1.86 4.51
N LEU A 240 27.06 -1.07 3.49
CA LEU A 240 27.81 -0.95 2.24
C LEU A 240 29.26 -0.47 2.49
N THR A 241 29.47 0.53 3.33
CA THR A 241 30.82 1.04 3.59
C THR A 241 31.65 0.04 4.38
N THR A 242 31.05 -0.61 5.38
CA THR A 242 31.71 -1.68 6.17
C THR A 242 32.14 -2.84 5.28
N ARG A 243 31.33 -3.18 4.27
CA ARG A 243 31.62 -4.21 3.26
C ARG A 243 32.54 -3.74 2.12
N LYS A 244 32.91 -2.46 2.08
CA LYS A 244 33.64 -1.79 0.98
C LYS A 244 32.91 -1.82 -0.38
N GLU A 245 31.59 -1.92 -0.34
CA GLU A 245 30.70 -1.92 -1.52
C GLU A 245 30.18 -0.52 -1.87
N THR A 246 30.39 0.49 -1.01
CA THR A 246 29.97 1.89 -1.27
C THR A 246 30.70 2.48 -2.49
N PRO A 247 30.00 2.88 -3.57
CA PRO A 247 30.61 3.55 -4.71
C PRO A 247 31.28 4.87 -4.30
N GLY A 248 32.56 5.05 -4.61
CA GLY A 248 33.36 6.21 -4.14
C GLY A 248 33.80 6.15 -2.67
N GLY A 249 33.49 5.06 -1.96
CA GLY A 249 33.96 4.79 -0.59
C GLY A 249 33.32 5.69 0.49
N PRO A 250 33.94 5.78 1.68
CA PRO A 250 33.34 6.43 2.86
C PRO A 250 32.98 7.92 2.68
N ARG A 251 33.60 8.61 1.71
CA ARG A 251 33.27 10.01 1.39
C ARG A 251 31.87 10.14 0.79
N THR A 252 31.44 9.18 -0.03
CA THR A 252 30.09 9.17 -0.60
C THR A 252 29.04 8.93 0.48
N GLU A 253 29.29 8.01 1.42
CA GLU A 253 28.41 7.80 2.58
C GLU A 253 28.21 9.10 3.37
N LEU A 254 29.30 9.79 3.71
CA LEU A 254 29.24 11.09 4.41
C LEU A 254 28.42 12.14 3.64
N GLN A 255 28.52 12.17 2.31
CA GLN A 255 27.70 13.03 1.46
C GLN A 255 26.21 12.64 1.48
N MET A 256 25.88 11.34 1.42
CA MET A 256 24.50 10.88 1.51
C MET A 256 23.87 11.17 2.89
N ILE A 257 24.63 10.93 3.97
CA ILE A 257 24.22 11.28 5.34
C ILE A 257 24.04 12.79 5.49
N HIS A 258 24.92 13.60 4.90
CA HIS A 258 24.78 15.06 4.88
C HIS A 258 23.49 15.49 4.15
N SER A 259 23.18 14.91 2.99
CA SER A 259 21.93 15.18 2.27
C SER A 259 20.69 14.82 3.10
N VAL A 260 20.68 13.66 3.78
CA VAL A 260 19.61 13.31 4.73
C VAL A 260 19.52 14.33 5.87
N SER A 261 20.66 14.76 6.43
CA SER A 261 20.70 15.78 7.49
C SER A 261 20.11 17.12 7.03
N VAL A 262 20.39 17.55 5.79
CA VAL A 262 19.77 18.74 5.19
C VAL A 262 18.24 18.57 5.07
N CYS A 263 17.77 17.44 4.53
CA CYS A 263 16.34 17.14 4.44
C CYS A 263 15.65 17.17 5.83
N MET A 264 16.26 16.58 6.85
CA MET A 264 15.72 16.57 8.22
C MET A 264 15.73 17.97 8.86
N LYS A 265 16.78 18.78 8.64
CA LYS A 265 16.82 20.19 9.09
C LYS A 265 15.71 21.01 8.43
N THR A 266 15.49 20.83 7.13
CA THR A 266 14.39 21.49 6.41
C THR A 266 13.03 21.10 6.98
N LEU A 267 12.80 19.80 7.25
CA LEU A 267 11.56 19.34 7.90
C LEU A 267 11.37 20.04 9.25
N ILE A 268 12.35 19.93 10.16
CA ILE A 268 12.26 20.50 11.52
C ILE A 268 12.02 22.01 11.46
N SER A 269 12.71 22.74 10.57
CA SER A 269 12.59 24.20 10.44
C SER A 269 11.23 24.67 9.90
N ASN A 270 10.48 23.83 9.17
CA ASN A 270 9.16 24.17 8.65
C ASN A 270 8.02 23.59 9.51
N CYS A 271 8.32 22.70 10.46
CA CYS A 271 7.35 22.02 11.32
C CYS A 271 7.05 22.73 12.64
N GLU A 272 7.12 24.08 12.70
CA GLU A 272 6.77 24.82 13.92
C GLU A 272 5.35 24.51 14.43
N ALA A 273 4.41 24.19 13.54
CA ALA A 273 3.05 23.81 13.94
C ALA A 273 3.02 22.54 14.81
N LEU A 274 3.91 21.58 14.55
CA LEU A 274 4.04 20.35 15.36
C LEU A 274 4.66 20.65 16.73
N THR A 275 5.59 21.61 16.83
CA THR A 275 6.20 21.97 18.12
C THR A 275 5.27 22.80 19.01
N ARG A 276 4.36 23.60 18.43
CA ARG A 276 3.36 24.37 19.19
C ARG A 276 2.27 23.51 19.84
N ASN A 277 1.95 22.35 19.26
CA ASN A 277 0.88 21.47 19.74
C ASN A 277 1.33 20.45 20.79
N TYR A 278 2.62 20.37 21.12
CA TYR A 278 3.15 19.39 22.07
C TYR A 278 2.92 19.81 23.53
N THR A 279 1.71 19.53 24.04
CA THR A 279 1.30 19.78 25.44
C THR A 279 1.61 18.63 26.41
N GLY A 280 2.52 17.72 26.02
CA GLY A 280 2.89 16.53 26.78
C GLY A 280 2.26 15.23 26.24
N PRO A 281 2.47 14.08 26.91
CA PRO A 281 1.99 12.79 26.44
C PRO A 281 0.46 12.70 26.54
N GLN A 282 -0.21 12.93 25.41
CA GLN A 282 -1.65 12.70 25.31
C GLN A 282 -1.91 11.18 25.32
N LYS A 283 -2.74 10.73 26.26
CA LYS A 283 -3.29 9.37 26.21
C LYS A 283 -4.09 9.22 24.91
N ALA A 284 -3.97 8.07 24.26
CA ALA A 284 -4.66 7.78 23.00
C ALA A 284 -6.14 8.18 23.08
N ILE A 285 -6.55 9.10 22.20
CA ILE A 285 -7.92 9.58 22.12
C ILE A 285 -8.69 8.62 21.20
N ASP A 286 -9.66 7.91 21.78
CA ASP A 286 -10.60 7.08 21.03
C ASP A 286 -11.37 7.94 20.01
N LEU A 287 -11.17 7.66 18.72
CA LEU A 287 -11.85 8.33 17.62
C LEU A 287 -13.30 7.81 17.45
N ARG A 288 -14.20 8.26 18.33
CA ARG A 288 -15.67 8.06 18.19
C ARG A 288 -16.42 9.40 18.12
N GLY A 289 -16.78 9.80 16.90
CA GLY A 289 -17.57 11.01 16.59
C GLY A 289 -16.74 12.32 16.61
N SER A 290 -17.04 13.37 15.84
CA SER A 290 -18.19 13.69 14.98
C SER A 290 -17.86 14.89 14.05
N SER A 291 -18.60 15.23 12.98
CA SER A 291 -19.54 14.52 12.09
C SER A 291 -20.11 15.54 11.08
N ILE A 292 -20.23 15.23 9.77
CA ILE A 292 -21.04 16.02 8.81
C ILE A 292 -21.87 15.11 7.90
N LYS A 293 -23.13 15.50 7.75
CA LYS A 293 -24.19 14.79 7.03
C LYS A 293 -24.05 14.99 5.52
N ASN A 294 -24.26 13.93 4.74
CA ASN A 294 -24.81 14.06 3.40
C ASN A 294 -25.96 13.06 3.23
N ALA A 295 -27.15 13.56 2.90
CA ALA A 295 -28.36 12.76 2.83
C ALA A 295 -28.62 12.28 1.39
N SER A 296 -28.35 11.01 1.13
CA SER A 296 -28.90 10.26 0.00
C SER A 296 -29.50 8.96 0.53
N ARG A 297 -30.84 8.91 0.59
CA ARG A 297 -31.57 7.72 1.06
C ARG A 297 -31.54 6.65 -0.03
N GLY A 298 -30.96 5.49 0.28
CA GLY A 298 -31.04 4.28 -0.54
C GLY A 298 -30.99 3.02 0.33
N ALA A 299 -32.07 2.24 0.31
CA ALA A 299 -32.25 0.88 0.83
C ALA A 299 -31.73 0.56 2.26
N CYS A 300 -32.68 0.43 3.20
CA CYS A 300 -32.43 -0.14 4.53
C CYS A 300 -32.29 -1.68 4.48
N SER A 301 -31.48 -2.22 5.39
CA SER A 301 -31.67 -3.55 6.00
C SER A 301 -31.68 -3.34 7.52
N PRO A 302 -32.64 -3.91 8.29
CA PRO A 302 -32.74 -3.64 9.72
C PRO A 302 -31.69 -4.42 10.52
N PRO A 303 -30.94 -3.80 11.45
CA PRO A 303 -30.16 -4.53 12.44
C PRO A 303 -31.05 -5.04 13.59
N PHE A 304 -30.65 -6.16 14.16
CA PHE A 304 -31.20 -6.74 15.39
C PHE A 304 -30.88 -5.82 16.58
N GLU A 305 -31.88 -5.39 17.35
CA GLU A 305 -31.66 -4.70 18.63
C GLU A 305 -31.71 -5.73 19.77
N VAL A 306 -30.68 -5.73 20.62
CA VAL A 306 -30.65 -6.46 21.88
C VAL A 306 -30.94 -5.44 22.99
N GLU A 307 -32.11 -5.58 23.61
CA GLU A 307 -32.60 -4.66 24.63
C GLU A 307 -32.09 -5.09 26.02
N GLU A 308 -30.89 -4.62 26.40
CA GLU A 308 -30.34 -4.74 27.76
C GLU A 308 -30.69 -3.50 28.59
N ASP A 309 -31.86 -3.50 29.24
CA ASP A 309 -32.08 -2.74 30.49
C ASP A 309 -33.29 -3.27 31.26
N LEU A 310 -33.06 -4.03 32.34
CA LEU A 310 -34.08 -4.40 33.34
C LEU A 310 -33.54 -4.12 34.75
N PRO A 311 -34.26 -3.34 35.59
CA PRO A 311 -33.75 -2.92 36.89
C PRO A 311 -33.81 -4.05 37.92
N SER A 312 -32.70 -4.26 38.63
CA SER A 312 -32.55 -5.25 39.69
C SER A 312 -33.50 -5.00 40.89
N ARG A 313 -34.48 -5.89 41.07
CA ARG A 313 -35.20 -6.12 42.35
C ARG A 313 -35.51 -7.60 42.55
N PHE A 314 -35.66 -7.98 43.82
CA PHE A 314 -35.89 -9.34 44.35
C PHE A 314 -34.65 -10.24 44.49
N VAL A 315 -33.94 -10.00 45.60
CA VAL A 315 -33.41 -11.06 46.46
C VAL A 315 -34.48 -11.35 47.54
N ASN A 316 -34.47 -12.57 48.10
CA ASN A 316 -35.50 -13.22 48.93
C ASN A 316 -36.68 -13.80 48.09
N GLU A 317 -37.12 -15.05 48.28
CA GLU A 317 -36.91 -15.98 49.40
C GLU A 317 -37.17 -17.46 49.03
N THR A 318 -36.59 -18.39 49.80
CA THR A 318 -36.96 -19.84 49.96
C THR A 318 -36.86 -20.81 48.76
N LEU A 319 -36.18 -21.98 48.83
CA LEU A 319 -36.21 -23.19 49.70
C LEU A 319 -37.13 -24.32 49.16
N TYR A 320 -36.59 -25.56 49.17
CA TYR A 320 -37.17 -26.83 48.68
C TYR A 320 -37.30 -26.94 47.14
N GLY A 321 -37.13 -28.11 46.50
CA GLY A 321 -36.71 -29.41 47.00
C GLY A 321 -37.09 -30.56 46.05
N ALA A 322 -36.14 -31.45 45.74
CA ALA A 322 -36.29 -32.81 45.19
C ALA A 322 -37.43 -33.14 44.19
N ARG A 323 -37.08 -33.42 42.93
CA ARG A 323 -36.86 -34.81 42.43
C ARG A 323 -36.28 -34.83 41.02
#